data_AF-A0A1A9VIQ0-F1
#
_entry.id   AF-A0A1A9VIQ0-F1
#
_cell.length_a   1.000
_cell.length_b   1.000
_cell.length_c   1.000
_cell.angle_alpha   90.00
_cell.angle_beta   90.00
_cell.angle_gamma   90.00
#
_symmetry.space_group_name_H-M   'P 1'
#
loop_
_entity.id
_entity.type
_entity.pdbx_description
1 polymer ?
#
loop_
_entity_poly.entity_id
_entity_poly.type
_entity_poly.pdbx_seq_one_letter_code
_entity_poly.pdbx_strand_id
1 'polypeptide(L)'
;MKGRFIPNPLQITTLLKYWLGGQDPLGSMYNNAGDKERDIPAHWHYVSFGLSGLHGDGRVHSLNNDNAEISSRSGIRFELTFRLEKN
;
A
#
# COMPACT_ATOMS: atom_id res chain seq x y z
N MET A 1 -11.94 13.12 14.13
CA MET A 1 -10.76 13.20 13.23
C MET A 1 -11.27 13.40 11.80
N LYS A 2 -11.15 14.59 11.20
CA LYS A 2 -11.42 14.79 9.78
C LYS A 2 -10.07 14.99 9.08
N GLY A 3 -9.42 13.88 8.73
CA GLY A 3 -8.26 13.91 7.84
C GLY A 3 -8.72 14.43 6.48
N ARG A 4 -8.08 15.49 5.98
CA ARG A 4 -8.31 15.98 4.62
C ARG A 4 -7.74 14.94 3.66
N PHE A 5 -8.59 14.04 3.17
CA PHE A 5 -8.22 13.14 2.09
C PHE A 5 -7.88 13.99 0.86
N ILE A 6 -6.68 13.82 0.32
CA ILE A 6 -6.31 14.38 -0.97
C ILE A 6 -6.85 13.39 -2.02
N PRO A 7 -7.90 13.73 -2.78
CA PRO A 7 -8.33 12.89 -3.89
C PRO A 7 -7.20 12.87 -4.92
N ASN A 8 -6.75 11.67 -5.28
CA ASN A 8 -5.64 11.42 -6.22
C ASN A 8 -4.24 11.84 -5.71
N PRO A 9 -3.67 11.11 -4.73
CA PRO A 9 -2.26 11.28 -4.34
C PRO A 9 -1.32 10.98 -5.51
N LEU A 10 -0.06 11.42 -5.42
CA LEU A 10 0.95 10.97 -6.38
C LEU A 10 1.13 9.46 -6.23
N GLN A 11 0.76 8.73 -7.28
CA GLN A 11 0.92 7.28 -7.32
C GLN A 11 2.26 6.95 -7.97
N ILE A 12 3.02 6.09 -7.30
CA ILE A 12 4.26 5.53 -7.85
C ILE A 12 3.91 4.11 -8.29
N THR A 13 3.70 3.94 -9.59
CA THR A 13 3.47 2.62 -10.17
C THR A 13 4.76 2.07 -10.78
N THR A 14 4.90 0.76 -10.71
CA THR A 14 5.91 0.04 -11.49
C THR A 14 5.62 0.21 -12.98
N LEU A 15 6.66 0.39 -13.79
CA LEU A 15 6.55 0.33 -15.25
C LEU A 15 6.22 -1.10 -15.72
N LEU A 16 6.80 -2.11 -15.06
CA LEU A 16 6.54 -3.53 -15.30
C LEU A 16 5.95 -4.17 -14.04
N LYS A 17 4.75 -4.76 -14.17
CA LYS A 17 4.04 -5.41 -13.07
C LYS A 17 4.79 -6.65 -12.57
N TYR A 18 4.68 -6.93 -11.27
CA TYR A 18 5.33 -8.09 -10.63
C TYR A 18 4.96 -9.42 -11.28
N TRP A 19 3.67 -9.65 -11.58
CA TRP A 19 3.21 -10.88 -12.26
C TRP A 19 3.63 -10.98 -13.74
N LEU A 20 4.29 -9.94 -14.28
CA LEU A 20 4.93 -9.95 -15.60
C LEU A 20 6.47 -10.00 -15.50
N GLY A 21 7.02 -10.30 -14.31
CA GLY A 21 8.47 -10.40 -14.08
C GLY A 21 9.15 -9.12 -13.59
N GLY A 22 8.39 -8.06 -13.28
CA GLY A 22 8.93 -6.86 -12.63
C GLY A 22 9.38 -7.13 -11.18
N GLN A 23 10.36 -6.39 -10.68
CA GLN A 23 10.89 -6.56 -9.31
C GLN A 23 10.44 -5.48 -8.32
N ASP A 24 9.86 -4.39 -8.81
CA ASP A 24 9.51 -3.25 -7.99
C ASP A 24 8.17 -3.47 -7.25
N PRO A 25 8.03 -3.00 -6.00
CA PRO A 25 6.76 -2.97 -5.30
C PRO A 25 5.89 -1.77 -5.76
N LEU A 26 4.56 -1.95 -5.81
CA LEU A 26 3.63 -0.84 -6.10
C LEU A 26 3.41 0.02 -4.85
N GLY A 27 3.13 1.33 -5.01
CA GLY A 27 2.89 2.23 -3.88
C GLY A 27 2.18 3.54 -4.22
N SER A 28 1.77 4.27 -3.19
CA SER A 28 1.31 5.66 -3.30
C SER A 28 2.02 6.53 -2.26
N MET A 29 2.21 7.81 -2.59
CA MET A 29 2.80 8.81 -1.71
C MET A 29 1.80 9.93 -1.42
N TYR A 30 1.55 10.15 -0.13
CA TYR A 30 0.63 11.19 0.35
C TYR A 30 1.41 12.34 0.97
N ASN A 31 0.95 13.55 0.71
CA ASN A 31 1.37 14.74 1.42
C ASN A 31 0.56 14.87 2.72
N ASN A 32 1.22 14.74 3.88
CA ASN A 32 0.61 15.03 5.18
C ASN A 32 1.13 16.37 5.71
N ALA A 33 0.20 17.27 6.07
CA ALA A 33 0.53 18.59 6.61
C ALA A 33 1.03 18.54 8.07
N GLY A 34 0.90 17.39 8.75
CA GLY A 34 1.17 17.28 10.18
C GLY A 34 0.05 17.86 11.03
N ASP A 35 0.30 17.98 12.33
CA ASP A 35 -0.60 18.54 13.32
C ASP A 35 0.23 19.09 14.48
N LYS A 36 0.37 20.43 14.55
CA LYS A 36 1.19 21.10 15.56
C LYS A 36 0.65 20.93 16.98
N GLU A 37 -0.67 20.83 17.15
CA GLU A 37 -1.27 20.65 18.49
C GLU A 37 -0.95 19.27 19.07
N ARG A 38 -0.58 18.32 18.20
CA ARG A 38 -0.23 16.95 18.55
C ARG A 38 1.25 16.63 18.36
N ASP A 39 2.08 17.65 18.11
CA ASP A 39 3.51 17.51 17.84
C ASP A 39 3.82 16.54 16.68
N ILE A 40 3.03 16.60 15.61
CA ILE A 40 3.23 15.79 14.40
C ILE A 40 3.83 16.70 13.31
N PRO A 41 5.09 16.51 12.90
CA PRO A 41 5.68 17.30 11.83
C PRO A 41 5.03 16.98 10.48
N ALA A 42 5.13 17.92 9.55
CA ALA A 42 4.75 17.68 8.16
C ALA A 42 5.64 16.57 7.57
N HIS A 43 5.04 15.58 6.91
CA HIS A 43 5.76 14.42 6.40
C HIS A 43 5.17 13.90 5.09
N TRP A 44 5.99 13.17 4.34
CA TRP A 44 5.54 12.28 3.27
C TRP A 44 5.10 10.95 3.90
N HIS A 45 3.94 10.44 3.48
CA HIS A 45 3.41 9.17 3.94
C HIS A 45 3.31 8.21 2.76
N TYR A 46 4.15 7.18 2.75
CA TYR A 46 4.20 6.14 1.74
C TYR A 46 3.32 4.97 2.18
N VAL A 47 2.59 4.38 1.25
CA VAL A 47 1.76 3.18 1.45
C VAL A 47 2.02 2.23 0.29
N SER A 48 2.41 0.99 0.57
CA SER A 48 2.57 -0.04 -0.47
C SER A 48 1.24 -0.66 -0.89
N PHE A 49 1.23 -1.26 -2.07
CA PHE A 49 0.15 -2.13 -2.53
C PHE A 49 0.76 -3.37 -3.19
N GLY A 50 0.29 -4.56 -2.83
CA GLY A 50 0.68 -5.80 -3.50
C GLY A 50 1.32 -6.85 -2.61
N LEU A 51 1.67 -6.50 -1.36
CA LEU A 51 1.94 -7.51 -0.33
C LEU A 51 0.66 -8.25 0.05
N SER A 52 -0.46 -7.52 0.04
CA SER A 52 -1.80 -8.10 0.10
C SER A 52 -2.27 -8.65 -1.25
N GLY A 53 -3.25 -9.54 -1.20
CA GLY A 53 -3.90 -10.11 -2.39
C GLY A 53 -4.82 -9.10 -3.06
N LEU A 54 -4.28 -8.25 -3.94
CA LEU A 54 -5.04 -7.19 -4.62
C LEU A 54 -6.07 -7.71 -5.63
N HIS A 55 -5.75 -8.82 -6.31
CA HIS A 55 -6.54 -9.30 -7.46
C HIS A 55 -7.44 -10.49 -7.13
N GLY A 56 -7.07 -11.29 -6.13
CA GLY A 56 -7.86 -12.46 -5.70
C GLY A 56 -7.97 -13.61 -6.72
N ASP A 57 -7.20 -13.57 -7.81
CA ASP A 57 -7.26 -14.54 -8.91
C ASP A 57 -6.01 -15.42 -9.03
N GLY A 58 -5.17 -15.43 -8.00
CA GLY A 58 -3.97 -16.28 -7.97
C GLY A 58 -2.76 -15.72 -8.73
N ARG A 59 -2.86 -14.57 -9.41
CA ARG A 59 -1.77 -14.08 -10.30
C ARG A 59 -0.48 -13.67 -9.59
N VAL A 60 -0.54 -13.42 -8.28
CA VAL A 60 0.63 -13.10 -7.43
C VAL A 60 0.62 -13.96 -6.17
N HIS A 61 -0.52 -14.03 -5.48
CA HIS A 61 -0.67 -14.77 -4.24
C HIS A 61 -1.54 -16.00 -4.49
N SER A 62 -1.02 -17.20 -4.20
CA SER A 62 -1.73 -18.46 -4.41
C SER A 62 -3.06 -18.53 -3.65
N LEU A 63 -4.09 -19.06 -4.32
CA LEU A 63 -5.38 -19.38 -3.70
C LEU A 63 -5.26 -20.78 -3.09
N ASN A 64 -5.14 -20.87 -1.75
CA ASN A 64 -5.06 -22.17 -1.08
C ASN A 64 -6.43 -22.86 -1.13
N ASN A 65 -6.63 -23.79 -2.06
CA ASN A 65 -7.92 -24.46 -2.31
C ASN A 65 -8.33 -25.48 -1.21
N ASP A 66 -7.43 -25.85 -0.31
CA ASP A 66 -7.66 -26.97 0.63
C ASP A 66 -8.40 -26.56 1.91
N ASN A 67 -8.61 -25.26 2.14
CA ASN A 67 -9.40 -24.75 3.26
C ASN A 67 -10.11 -23.48 2.81
N ALA A 68 -11.42 -23.56 2.51
CA ALA A 68 -12.21 -22.45 1.99
C ALA A 68 -12.23 -21.20 2.90
N GLU A 69 -11.95 -21.34 4.20
CA GLU A 69 -11.75 -20.19 5.08
C GLU A 69 -10.36 -19.53 4.92
N ILE A 70 -9.33 -20.29 4.53
CA ILE A 70 -7.97 -19.79 4.27
C ILE A 70 -7.84 -19.23 2.85
N SER A 71 -8.59 -19.77 1.88
CA SER A 71 -8.61 -19.27 0.49
C SER A 71 -9.13 -17.83 0.36
N SER A 72 -9.89 -17.34 1.34
CA SER A 72 -10.39 -15.95 1.41
C SER A 72 -9.36 -14.92 1.89
N ARG A 73 -8.15 -15.35 2.31
CA ARG A 73 -7.19 -14.49 3.00
C ARG A 73 -6.22 -13.81 2.01
N SER A 74 -6.27 -12.48 2.00
CA SER A 74 -5.54 -11.56 1.10
C SER A 74 -4.01 -11.63 1.26
N GLY A 75 -3.31 -12.48 0.51
CA GLY A 75 -1.84 -12.49 0.41
C GLY A 75 -1.12 -12.51 1.77
N ILE A 76 -0.09 -11.67 1.93
CA ILE A 76 0.69 -11.52 3.18
C ILE A 76 -0.08 -10.71 4.25
N ARG A 77 -1.27 -10.17 3.93
CA ARG A 77 -2.26 -9.52 4.82
C ARG A 77 -1.84 -8.21 5.50
N PHE A 78 -0.74 -7.62 5.09
CA PHE A 78 -0.40 -6.26 5.47
C PHE A 78 0.17 -5.51 4.27
N GLU A 79 0.24 -4.19 4.40
CA GLU A 79 1.00 -3.33 3.51
C GLU A 79 1.98 -2.54 4.37
N LEU A 80 3.12 -2.19 3.79
CA LEU A 80 4.11 -1.35 4.43
C LEU A 80 3.66 0.11 4.35
N THR A 81 3.92 0.84 5.43
CA THR A 81 3.82 2.29 5.44
C THR A 81 5.12 2.90 5.95
N PHE A 82 5.53 4.02 5.37
CA PHE A 82 6.70 4.76 5.82
C PHE A 82 6.36 6.25 5.95
N ARG A 83 6.88 6.90 6.99
CA ARG A 83 6.71 8.34 7.22
C ARG A 83 8.07 9.01 7.18
N LEU A 84 8.25 9.92 6.24
CA LEU A 84 9.49 10.69 6.07
C LEU A 84 9.20 12.16 6.36
N GLU A 85 9.81 12.70 7.40
CA GLU A 85 9.71 14.13 7.72
C GLU A 85 10.16 14.98 6.53
N LYS A 86 9.48 16.12 6.32
CA LYS A 86 9.88 17.08 5.30
C LYS A 86 10.94 18.02 5.87
N ASN A 87 12.04 18.15 5.15
CA ASN A 87 13.02 19.22 5.39
C ASN A 87 12.45 20.58 4.98
#